data_AF-A0A9X2Y8W4-F1
#
_entry.id   AF-A0A9X2Y8W4-F1
#
_cell.length_a   1.000
_cell.length_b   1.000
_cell.length_c   1.000
_cell.angle_alpha   90.00
_cell.angle_beta   90.00
_cell.angle_gamma   90.00
#
_symmetry.space_group_name_H-M   'P 1'
#
loop_
_entity.id
_entity.type
_entity.pdbx_description
1 polymer ?
#
loop_
_entity_poly.entity_id
_entity_poly.type
_entity_poly.pdbx_seq_one_letter_code
_entity_poly.pdbx_strand_id
1 'polypeptide(L)'
;MSEIGRAAARVLADSGQVTIAPGLTDAEISAVEARFGFEFGDDHRAFLAAGLPTGRGWPDWRSDDTALIFHVGWPARDLLRAVKEDGFWGVAWGERPDSGDLAMHVASRMLGTAPRMLPVFRQCYLPAGRGGTAPPVWLLDGADVSHAGRDLHDFIARVCGGPAEPVEAAVPLAFWSDLLPGAEKPAPEYPDLGAPPFEPDPAVEAPAAVRPTADPAAAFVVHGVQLAEVSRHDGVLAHGGPLWTVPVPPGDEAARLWAQIRNLFPQTGLWPVLITARTWHRIGGDGGVEDPALWTGGPDGAAWLEREYRSYTAHNDDLPRAEGVELIGLQRTHWRQTWAEMDDTGRFDRLALVPTPAPWYVPALLQWSGAVNYDITGSGHTAVLRRWAGKFDAHVAALDDESMVLRVTQPPRLPPAMRSAALEAFLYCTDSVLQGSGSIDALANRLGFDIWNFWWD
;
A
#
# COMPACT_ATOMS: atom_id res chain seq x y z
N MET A 1 1.73 36.52 1.40
CA MET A 1 1.29 35.22 0.86
C MET A 1 2.52 34.33 0.73
N SER A 2 2.41 33.07 1.14
CA SER A 2 3.54 32.13 1.11
C SER A 2 4.07 31.88 -0.31
N GLU A 3 5.40 31.78 -0.44
CA GLU A 3 6.04 31.37 -1.70
C GLU A 3 5.97 29.86 -1.92
N ILE A 4 5.97 29.05 -0.85
CA ILE A 4 5.92 27.57 -0.93
C ILE A 4 4.62 27.12 -1.58
N GLY A 5 3.47 27.61 -1.11
CA GLY A 5 2.17 27.28 -1.70
C GLY A 5 2.05 27.67 -3.17
N ARG A 6 2.59 28.85 -3.55
CA ARG A 6 2.63 29.30 -4.95
C ARG A 6 3.59 28.49 -5.82
N ALA A 7 4.72 28.05 -5.27
CA ALA A 7 5.64 27.15 -5.96
C ALA A 7 4.99 25.79 -6.20
N ALA A 8 4.34 25.23 -5.19
CA ALA A 8 3.61 23.96 -5.28
C ALA A 8 2.53 24.02 -6.39
N ALA A 9 1.74 25.09 -6.46
CA ALA A 9 0.72 25.26 -7.50
C ALA A 9 1.32 25.33 -8.92
N ARG A 10 2.50 25.95 -9.08
CA ARG A 10 3.22 25.99 -10.37
C ARG A 10 3.69 24.61 -10.79
N VAL A 11 4.33 23.86 -9.89
CA VAL A 11 4.77 22.48 -10.16
C VAL A 11 3.59 21.61 -10.61
N LEU A 12 2.46 21.71 -9.91
CA LEU A 12 1.26 20.95 -10.28
C LEU A 12 0.76 21.33 -11.67
N ALA A 13 0.70 22.63 -11.99
CA ALA A 13 0.27 23.10 -13.31
C ALA A 13 1.22 22.66 -14.43
N ASP A 14 2.53 22.76 -14.20
CA ASP A 14 3.56 22.40 -15.18
C ASP A 14 3.58 20.89 -15.49
N SER A 15 3.07 20.04 -14.58
CA SER A 15 2.97 18.59 -14.79
C SER A 15 2.02 18.20 -15.92
N GLY A 16 0.97 18.99 -16.16
CA GLY A 16 -0.11 18.67 -17.12
C GLY A 16 -0.95 17.43 -16.78
N GLN A 17 -0.76 16.83 -15.59
CA GLN A 17 -1.43 15.58 -15.18
C GLN A 17 -2.79 15.80 -14.49
N VAL A 18 -3.05 17.02 -14.01
CA VAL A 18 -4.20 17.35 -13.16
C VAL A 18 -5.02 18.49 -13.74
N THR A 19 -6.34 18.39 -13.66
CA THR A 19 -7.26 19.48 -14.02
C THR A 19 -7.27 20.54 -12.92
N ILE A 20 -6.90 21.77 -13.28
CA ILE A 20 -6.84 22.90 -12.34
C ILE A 20 -7.91 23.94 -12.72
N ALA A 21 -8.84 24.17 -11.79
CA ALA A 21 -9.85 25.22 -11.87
C ALA A 21 -9.28 26.57 -11.39
N PRO A 22 -9.97 27.71 -11.65
CA PRO A 22 -9.58 28.99 -11.07
C PRO A 22 -9.45 28.90 -9.55
N GLY A 23 -8.40 29.50 -8.99
CA GLY A 23 -8.13 29.50 -7.56
C GLY A 23 -9.26 30.10 -6.73
N LEU A 24 -9.28 29.78 -5.44
CA LEU A 24 -10.26 30.34 -4.51
C LEU A 24 -9.98 31.81 -4.24
N THR A 25 -11.03 32.61 -4.25
CA THR A 25 -10.97 34.02 -3.82
C THR A 25 -10.84 34.12 -2.30
N ASP A 26 -10.35 35.26 -1.80
CA ASP A 26 -10.29 35.49 -0.34
C ASP A 26 -11.65 35.36 0.34
N ALA A 27 -12.73 35.76 -0.34
CA ALA A 27 -14.10 35.64 0.16
C ALA A 27 -14.55 34.17 0.24
N GLU A 28 -14.24 33.36 -0.76
CA GLU A 28 -14.51 31.91 -0.74
C GLU A 28 -13.73 31.23 0.38
N ILE A 29 -12.44 31.54 0.54
CA ILE A 29 -11.63 30.96 1.61
C ILE A 29 -12.19 31.35 2.99
N SER A 30 -12.50 32.63 3.21
CA SER A 30 -13.08 33.07 4.48
C SER A 30 -14.46 32.46 4.74
N ALA A 31 -15.26 32.21 3.70
CA ALA A 31 -16.52 31.50 3.84
C ALA A 31 -16.31 30.05 4.30
N VAL A 32 -15.33 29.32 3.73
CA VAL A 32 -14.99 27.96 4.16
C VAL A 32 -14.47 27.94 5.60
N GLU A 33 -13.55 28.85 5.94
CA GLU A 33 -12.99 28.99 7.30
C GLU A 33 -14.11 29.21 8.35
N ALA A 34 -15.05 30.12 8.06
CA ALA A 34 -16.20 30.37 8.91
C ALA A 34 -17.17 29.18 8.97
N ARG A 35 -17.40 28.51 7.84
CA ARG A 35 -18.36 27.39 7.72
C ARG A 35 -17.95 26.19 8.57
N PHE A 36 -16.66 25.90 8.66
CA PHE A 36 -16.13 24.74 9.40
C PHE A 36 -15.43 25.11 10.71
N GLY A 37 -15.22 26.39 10.99
CA GLY A 37 -14.60 26.86 12.23
C GLY A 37 -13.12 26.48 12.35
N PHE A 38 -12.35 26.67 11.28
CA PHE A 38 -10.89 26.53 11.26
C PHE A 38 -10.26 27.62 10.39
N GLU A 39 -8.94 27.77 10.46
CA GLU A 39 -8.18 28.63 9.54
C GLU A 39 -7.22 27.78 8.68
N PHE A 40 -7.10 28.11 7.40
CA PHE A 40 -6.06 27.51 6.56
C PHE A 40 -4.68 28.03 6.95
N GLY A 41 -3.68 27.14 6.90
CA GLY A 41 -2.27 27.55 6.97
C GLY A 41 -1.86 28.42 5.77
N ASP A 42 -0.82 29.22 5.94
CA ASP A 42 -0.40 30.23 4.96
C ASP A 42 0.01 29.61 3.61
N ASP A 43 0.65 28.44 3.63
CA ASP A 43 1.06 27.68 2.45
C ASP A 43 -0.17 27.10 1.73
N HIS A 44 -1.10 26.49 2.48
CA HIS A 44 -2.30 25.88 1.94
C HIS A 44 -3.21 26.95 1.29
N ARG A 45 -3.39 28.10 1.95
CA ARG A 45 -4.15 29.23 1.40
C ARG A 45 -3.53 29.74 0.11
N ALA A 46 -2.20 29.92 0.07
CA ALA A 46 -1.51 30.39 -1.13
C ALA A 46 -1.61 29.40 -2.30
N PHE A 47 -1.60 28.09 -2.00
CA PHE A 47 -1.79 27.04 -2.99
C PHE A 47 -3.19 27.08 -3.61
N LEU A 48 -4.25 27.04 -2.77
CA LEU A 48 -5.64 27.05 -3.23
C LEU A 48 -6.03 28.34 -3.96
N ALA A 49 -5.45 29.49 -3.58
CA ALA A 49 -5.68 30.77 -4.25
C ALA A 49 -4.96 30.86 -5.61
N ALA A 50 -3.84 30.16 -5.80
CA ALA A 50 -3.11 30.15 -7.06
C ALA A 50 -3.76 29.26 -8.13
N GLY A 51 -4.41 28.17 -7.71
CA GLY A 51 -5.17 27.28 -8.59
C GLY A 51 -5.82 26.17 -7.77
N LEU A 52 -7.08 25.84 -8.09
CA LEU A 52 -7.83 24.82 -7.36
C LEU A 52 -7.72 23.49 -8.12
N PRO A 53 -6.93 22.51 -7.67
CA PRO A 53 -6.92 21.20 -8.29
C PRO A 53 -8.26 20.49 -8.10
N THR A 54 -8.70 19.76 -9.13
CA THR A 54 -9.99 19.06 -9.16
C THR A 54 -9.82 17.65 -9.70
N GLY A 55 -10.81 16.79 -9.44
CA GLY A 55 -10.81 15.39 -9.86
C GLY A 55 -10.46 14.43 -8.73
N ARG A 56 -10.21 13.17 -9.09
CA ARG A 56 -10.08 12.05 -8.13
C ARG A 56 -8.97 12.33 -7.10
N GLY A 57 -9.33 12.33 -5.83
CA GLY A 57 -8.41 12.51 -4.70
C GLY A 57 -8.16 13.96 -4.27
N TRP A 58 -8.59 14.96 -5.04
CA TRP A 58 -8.49 16.37 -4.65
C TRP A 58 -9.77 16.84 -3.95
N PRO A 59 -9.67 17.54 -2.81
CA PRO A 59 -10.85 18.12 -2.17
C PRO A 59 -11.45 19.21 -3.05
N ASP A 60 -12.73 19.05 -3.40
CA ASP A 60 -13.49 20.13 -4.05
C ASP A 60 -14.03 21.09 -2.99
N TRP A 61 -13.25 22.13 -2.69
CA TRP A 61 -13.62 23.17 -1.72
C TRP A 61 -14.85 24.01 -2.13
N ARG A 62 -15.35 23.85 -3.37
CA ARG A 62 -16.61 24.45 -3.85
C ARG A 62 -17.79 23.48 -3.80
N SER A 63 -17.59 22.23 -3.37
CA SER A 63 -18.66 21.25 -3.27
C SER A 63 -19.63 21.54 -2.12
N ASP A 64 -20.71 20.77 -2.05
CA ASP A 64 -21.61 20.78 -0.91
C ASP A 64 -20.95 20.28 0.39
N ASP A 65 -21.65 20.55 1.49
CA ASP A 65 -21.23 20.27 2.86
C ASP A 65 -20.97 18.79 3.10
N THR A 66 -21.71 17.90 2.47
CA THR A 66 -21.69 16.48 2.81
C THR A 66 -20.33 15.87 2.49
N ALA A 67 -19.81 16.17 1.29
CA ALA A 67 -18.49 15.70 0.86
C ALA A 67 -17.36 16.35 1.68
N LEU A 68 -17.43 17.66 1.93
CA LEU A 68 -16.37 18.36 2.66
C LEU A 68 -16.34 18.04 4.17
N ILE A 69 -17.50 17.88 4.82
CA ILE A 69 -17.59 17.41 6.22
C ILE A 69 -16.89 16.06 6.35
N PHE A 70 -17.10 15.19 5.37
CA PHE A 70 -16.49 13.87 5.35
C PHE A 70 -14.96 13.93 5.22
N HIS A 71 -14.44 14.69 4.25
CA HIS A 71 -12.99 14.85 4.07
C HIS A 71 -12.30 15.54 5.25
N VAL A 72 -12.90 16.60 5.80
CA VAL A 72 -12.35 17.33 6.95
C VAL A 72 -12.40 16.47 8.22
N GLY A 73 -13.44 15.65 8.39
CA GLY A 73 -13.61 14.77 9.54
C GLY A 73 -12.86 13.43 9.43
N TRP A 74 -12.31 13.11 8.26
CA TRP A 74 -11.75 11.79 7.98
C TRP A 74 -10.67 11.34 8.98
N PRO A 75 -9.64 12.15 9.32
CA PRO A 75 -8.59 11.72 10.25
C PRO A 75 -9.12 11.24 11.62
N ALA A 76 -10.10 11.95 12.17
CA ALA A 76 -10.70 11.59 13.45
C ALA A 76 -11.58 10.33 13.33
N ARG A 77 -12.35 10.21 12.25
CA ARG A 77 -13.19 9.03 11.99
C ARG A 77 -12.35 7.78 11.82
N ASP A 78 -11.24 7.90 11.11
CA ASP A 78 -10.34 6.79 10.80
C ASP A 78 -9.57 6.33 12.05
N LEU A 79 -9.11 7.27 12.90
CA LEU A 79 -8.49 6.89 14.17
C LEU A 79 -9.52 6.25 15.13
N LEU A 80 -10.76 6.75 15.17
CA LEU A 80 -11.84 6.12 15.94
C LEU A 80 -12.17 4.71 15.44
N ARG A 81 -12.11 4.50 14.12
CA ARG A 81 -12.21 3.17 13.51
C ARG A 81 -11.07 2.28 14.00
N ALA A 82 -9.83 2.75 13.97
CA ALA A 82 -8.68 1.99 14.50
C ALA A 82 -8.80 1.63 15.99
N VAL A 83 -9.40 2.49 16.82
CA VAL A 83 -9.68 2.17 18.23
C VAL A 83 -10.68 1.02 18.35
N LYS A 84 -11.72 1.02 17.49
CA LYS A 84 -12.81 0.05 17.52
C LYS A 84 -12.42 -1.29 16.89
N GLU A 85 -11.77 -1.24 15.74
CA GLU A 85 -11.55 -2.37 14.84
C GLU A 85 -10.11 -2.89 14.92
N ASP A 86 -9.12 -2.01 15.13
CA ASP A 86 -7.70 -2.41 15.12
C ASP A 86 -7.09 -2.52 16.53
N GLY A 87 -7.92 -2.36 17.58
CA GLY A 87 -7.47 -2.42 18.97
C GLY A 87 -6.53 -1.27 19.38
N PHE A 88 -6.35 -0.25 18.55
CA PHE A 88 -5.42 0.86 18.83
C PHE A 88 -5.75 1.58 20.13
N TRP A 89 -4.72 1.89 20.92
CA TRP A 89 -4.83 2.73 22.12
C TRP A 89 -3.55 3.53 22.34
N GLY A 90 -3.65 4.86 22.38
CA GLY A 90 -2.50 5.73 22.60
C GLY A 90 -1.97 5.65 24.04
N VAL A 91 -0.64 5.62 24.22
CA VAL A 91 -0.01 5.57 25.56
C VAL A 91 -0.44 6.73 26.45
N ALA A 92 -0.50 7.94 25.88
CA ALA A 92 -0.95 9.14 26.58
C ALA A 92 -2.44 9.09 27.00
N TRP A 93 -3.22 8.09 26.55
CA TRP A 93 -4.63 7.97 26.87
C TRP A 93 -4.90 7.16 28.15
N GLY A 94 -3.85 6.58 28.75
CA GLY A 94 -3.94 5.76 29.96
C GLY A 94 -4.30 4.31 29.65
N GLU A 95 -4.85 3.60 30.65
CA GLU A 95 -5.29 2.21 30.49
C GLU A 95 -6.54 2.12 29.61
N ARG A 96 -6.57 1.16 28.68
CA ARG A 96 -7.73 0.94 27.80
C ARG A 96 -8.88 0.34 28.60
N PRO A 97 -10.08 0.95 28.59
CA PRO A 97 -11.24 0.34 29.23
C PRO A 97 -11.66 -0.98 28.54
N ASP A 98 -12.09 -1.97 29.32
CA ASP A 98 -12.63 -3.24 28.79
C ASP A 98 -13.90 -3.04 27.94
N SER A 99 -14.70 -2.03 28.30
CA SER A 99 -15.91 -1.69 27.55
C SER A 99 -15.54 -0.90 26.29
N GLY A 100 -15.82 -1.49 25.12
CA GLY A 100 -15.59 -0.83 23.82
C GLY A 100 -16.27 0.53 23.70
N ASP A 101 -17.50 0.69 24.21
CA ASP A 101 -18.22 1.97 24.20
C ASP A 101 -17.51 3.03 25.05
N LEU A 102 -16.99 2.65 26.21
CA LEU A 102 -16.23 3.55 27.07
C LEU A 102 -14.86 3.91 26.46
N ALA A 103 -14.20 2.93 25.83
CA ALA A 103 -12.97 3.15 25.08
C ALA A 103 -13.19 4.17 23.95
N MET A 104 -14.26 4.02 23.17
CA MET A 104 -14.65 4.96 22.11
C MET A 104 -14.96 6.35 22.65
N HIS A 105 -15.64 6.46 23.80
CA HIS A 105 -15.92 7.74 24.43
C HIS A 105 -14.63 8.48 24.84
N VAL A 106 -13.68 7.78 25.46
CA VAL A 106 -12.39 8.35 25.85
C VAL A 106 -11.57 8.75 24.62
N ALA A 107 -11.49 7.88 23.61
CA ALA A 107 -10.80 8.18 22.35
C ALA A 107 -11.38 9.42 21.66
N SER A 108 -12.70 9.53 21.57
CA SER A 108 -13.37 10.71 21.01
C SER A 108 -13.05 11.99 21.76
N ARG A 109 -12.89 11.92 23.09
CA ARG A 109 -12.48 13.08 23.91
C ARG A 109 -11.03 13.48 23.66
N MET A 110 -10.12 12.52 23.52
CA MET A 110 -8.72 12.79 23.19
C MET A 110 -8.57 13.37 21.79
N LEU A 111 -9.29 12.85 20.80
CA LEU A 111 -9.34 13.42 19.46
C LEU A 111 -9.89 14.85 19.42
N GLY A 112 -10.82 15.18 20.32
CA GLY A 112 -11.34 16.54 20.48
C GLY A 112 -10.29 17.58 20.89
N THR A 113 -9.14 17.16 21.44
CA THR A 113 -8.02 18.04 21.79
C THR A 113 -6.91 18.07 20.74
N ALA A 114 -6.97 17.18 19.73
CA ALA A 114 -5.97 17.07 18.68
C ALA A 114 -5.98 18.32 17.78
N PRO A 115 -4.81 18.79 17.30
CA PRO A 115 -4.74 19.82 16.26
C PRO A 115 -5.53 19.38 15.02
N ARG A 116 -6.30 20.31 14.44
CA ARG A 116 -7.10 20.02 13.24
C ARG A 116 -6.21 19.85 12.01
N MET A 117 -6.52 18.83 11.21
CA MET A 117 -5.80 18.48 9.99
C MET A 117 -6.69 18.75 8.78
N LEU A 118 -6.19 19.50 7.80
CA LEU A 118 -6.94 19.96 6.63
C LEU A 118 -6.48 19.19 5.38
N PRO A 119 -7.41 18.63 4.60
CA PRO A 119 -7.07 17.77 3.48
C PRO A 119 -6.40 18.55 2.35
N VAL A 120 -5.34 17.99 1.78
CA VAL A 120 -4.65 18.52 0.59
C VAL A 120 -4.92 17.60 -0.61
N PHE A 121 -4.63 16.31 -0.45
CA PHE A 121 -4.81 15.30 -1.48
C PHE A 121 -4.98 13.93 -0.81
N ARG A 122 -6.14 13.28 -1.00
CA ARG A 122 -6.50 11.99 -0.39
C ARG A 122 -6.27 12.03 1.14
N GLN A 123 -5.50 11.08 1.67
CA GLN A 123 -5.11 10.97 3.08
C GLN A 123 -3.94 11.88 3.47
N CYS A 124 -3.58 12.86 2.63
CA CYS A 124 -2.52 13.82 2.92
C CYS A 124 -3.11 15.14 3.44
N TYR A 125 -2.60 15.61 4.59
CA TYR A 125 -3.15 16.74 5.34
C TYR A 125 -2.07 17.74 5.75
N LEU A 126 -2.50 18.99 5.94
CA LEU A 126 -1.72 20.05 6.58
C LEU A 126 -2.39 20.48 7.89
N PRO A 127 -1.63 20.90 8.92
CA PRO A 127 -2.22 21.44 10.13
C PRO A 127 -3.00 22.73 9.84
N ALA A 128 -4.13 22.90 10.52
CA ALA A 128 -4.87 24.16 10.53
C ALA A 128 -4.14 25.25 11.34
N GLY A 129 -4.42 26.51 11.02
CA GLY A 129 -3.90 27.68 11.73
C GLY A 129 -2.76 28.40 11.00
N ARG A 130 -2.64 29.70 11.28
CA ARG A 130 -1.66 30.62 10.66
C ARG A 130 -0.33 30.63 11.39
N GLY A 131 0.71 31.14 10.72
CA GLY A 131 2.00 31.45 11.36
C GLY A 131 2.97 30.26 11.46
N GLY A 132 2.60 29.08 10.95
CA GLY A 132 3.54 27.98 10.73
C GLY A 132 4.39 28.23 9.49
N THR A 133 5.70 28.10 9.60
CA THR A 133 6.62 28.18 8.45
C THR A 133 6.88 26.78 7.91
N ALA A 134 6.48 26.52 6.66
CA ALA A 134 6.76 25.27 5.94
C ALA A 134 6.40 24.00 6.73
N PRO A 135 5.14 23.83 7.21
CA PRO A 135 4.75 22.61 7.89
C PRO A 135 4.85 21.40 6.93
N PRO A 136 5.25 20.23 7.43
CA PRO A 136 5.26 19.01 6.62
C PRO A 136 3.83 18.63 6.23
N VAL A 137 3.71 17.93 5.10
CA VAL A 137 2.45 17.28 4.72
C VAL A 137 2.40 15.91 5.40
N TRP A 138 1.32 15.66 6.14
CA TRP A 138 1.11 14.43 6.91
C TRP A 138 0.30 13.43 6.12
N LEU A 139 0.71 12.17 6.10
CA LEU A 139 -0.12 11.05 5.67
C LEU A 139 -0.76 10.44 6.92
N LEU A 140 -2.11 10.43 6.97
CA LEU A 140 -2.88 9.89 8.08
C LEU A 140 -3.74 8.74 7.59
N ASP A 141 -3.42 7.53 8.05
CA ASP A 141 -4.16 6.29 7.77
C ASP A 141 -4.46 5.58 9.10
N GLY A 142 -5.63 5.85 9.68
CA GLY A 142 -5.96 5.42 11.04
C GLY A 142 -4.89 5.83 12.07
N ALA A 143 -4.28 4.85 12.74
CA ALA A 143 -3.20 5.04 13.72
C ALA A 143 -1.79 5.04 13.10
N ASP A 144 -1.68 4.77 11.79
CA ASP A 144 -0.43 4.82 11.05
C ASP A 144 -0.25 6.19 10.43
N VAL A 145 0.69 6.93 11.02
CA VAL A 145 0.93 8.33 10.71
C VAL A 145 2.37 8.48 10.23
N SER A 146 2.55 9.19 9.12
CA SER A 146 3.89 9.50 8.58
C SER A 146 3.89 10.88 7.89
N HIS A 147 5.05 11.28 7.36
CA HIS A 147 5.16 12.49 6.56
C HIS A 147 5.23 12.14 5.07
N ALA A 148 4.31 12.71 4.28
CA ALA A 148 4.26 12.57 2.83
C ALA A 148 5.22 13.54 2.10
N GLY A 149 5.66 14.61 2.77
CA GLY A 149 6.61 15.57 2.24
C GLY A 149 7.10 16.54 3.32
N ARG A 150 8.29 17.12 3.11
CA ARG A 150 8.91 18.09 4.04
C ARG A 150 8.13 19.38 4.15
N ASP A 151 7.49 19.77 3.05
CA ASP A 151 6.56 20.88 2.93
C ASP A 151 5.59 20.63 1.76
N LEU A 152 4.67 21.56 1.53
CA LEU A 152 3.67 21.43 0.46
C LEU A 152 4.28 21.38 -0.95
N HIS A 153 5.40 22.07 -1.19
CA HIS A 153 6.05 22.05 -2.51
C HIS A 153 6.73 20.70 -2.78
N ASP A 154 7.48 20.19 -1.80
CA ASP A 154 8.12 18.89 -1.84
C ASP A 154 7.10 17.76 -2.05
N PHE A 155 5.97 17.82 -1.34
CA PHE A 155 4.86 16.87 -1.51
C PHE A 155 4.29 16.88 -2.93
N ILE A 156 3.96 18.06 -3.46
CA ILE A 156 3.38 18.17 -4.81
C ILE A 156 4.37 17.73 -5.89
N ALA A 157 5.67 17.99 -5.72
CA ALA A 157 6.69 17.49 -6.63
C ALA A 157 6.72 15.95 -6.68
N ARG A 158 6.58 15.27 -5.53
CA ARG A 158 6.49 13.80 -5.45
C ARG A 158 5.24 13.27 -6.15
N VAL A 159 4.08 13.91 -5.92
CA VAL A 159 2.81 13.58 -6.59
C VAL A 159 2.97 13.63 -8.12
N CYS A 160 3.73 14.58 -8.63
CA CYS A 160 4.01 14.73 -10.06
C CYS A 160 5.17 13.86 -10.60
N GLY A 161 5.66 12.89 -9.81
CA GLY A 161 6.73 11.96 -10.22
C GLY A 161 8.15 12.49 -10.05
N GLY A 162 8.35 13.54 -9.25
CA GLY A 162 9.66 14.05 -8.87
C GLY A 162 10.40 13.10 -7.91
N PRO A 163 11.73 13.28 -7.75
CA PRO A 163 12.53 12.46 -6.86
C PRO A 163 12.08 12.64 -5.40
N ALA A 164 12.11 11.55 -4.64
CA ALA A 164 11.67 11.48 -3.26
C ALA A 164 12.87 11.24 -2.32
N GLU A 165 13.29 12.28 -1.61
CA GLU A 165 14.24 12.11 -0.49
C GLU A 165 13.49 11.79 0.82
N PRO A 166 14.12 11.10 1.78
CA PRO A 166 13.52 10.87 3.10
C PRO A 166 13.13 12.19 3.77
N VAL A 167 11.96 12.22 4.41
CA VAL A 167 11.53 13.38 5.20
C VAL A 167 12.26 13.32 6.55
N GLU A 168 13.12 14.30 6.84
CA GLU A 168 13.75 14.44 8.15
C GLU A 168 12.72 14.75 9.24
N ALA A 169 13.10 14.51 10.50
CA ALA A 169 12.24 14.78 11.65
C ALA A 169 11.78 16.26 11.67
N ALA A 170 10.48 16.47 11.49
CA ALA A 170 9.87 17.78 11.51
C ALA A 170 9.57 18.26 12.93
N VAL A 171 9.18 19.53 13.07
CA VAL A 171 8.71 20.09 14.34
C VAL A 171 7.51 19.27 14.85
N PRO A 172 7.53 18.79 16.11
CA PRO A 172 6.43 17.99 16.64
C PRO A 172 5.10 18.75 16.63
N LEU A 173 4.08 18.14 16.04
CA LEU A 173 2.68 18.52 16.21
C LEU A 173 2.09 17.66 17.34
N ALA A 174 1.72 18.29 18.46
CA ALA A 174 1.14 17.59 19.61
C ALA A 174 -0.02 16.66 19.18
N PHE A 175 -0.21 15.55 19.91
CA PHE A 175 -1.11 14.43 19.55
C PHE A 175 -0.62 13.62 18.35
N TRP A 176 -0.46 14.22 17.16
CA TRP A 176 -0.13 13.48 15.95
C TRP A 176 1.30 12.94 15.93
N SER A 177 2.22 13.63 16.59
CA SER A 177 3.62 13.17 16.70
C SER A 177 3.76 11.92 17.56
N ASP A 178 2.84 11.68 18.49
CA ASP A 178 2.82 10.48 19.33
C ASP A 178 2.36 9.23 18.54
N LEU A 179 1.91 9.42 17.29
CA LEU A 179 1.50 8.35 16.39
C LEU A 179 2.56 8.02 15.32
N LEU A 180 3.61 8.84 15.21
CA LEU A 180 4.71 8.62 14.27
C LEU A 180 5.43 7.28 14.55
N PRO A 181 6.11 6.67 13.57
CA PRO A 181 6.69 5.33 13.71
C PRO A 181 7.73 5.18 14.84
N GLY A 182 8.36 6.28 15.26
CA GLY A 182 9.35 6.30 16.35
C GLY A 182 8.78 6.64 17.74
N ALA A 183 7.46 6.86 17.86
CA ALA A 183 6.82 7.12 19.15
C ALA A 183 6.65 5.83 19.96
N GLU A 184 6.66 5.93 21.28
CA GLU A 184 6.41 4.79 22.18
C GLU A 184 4.96 4.32 22.00
N LYS A 185 4.78 3.09 21.51
CA LYS A 185 3.49 2.39 21.37
C LYS A 185 3.51 1.15 22.27
N PRO A 186 2.41 0.75 22.92
CA PRO A 186 2.36 -0.51 23.66
C PRO A 186 2.64 -1.64 22.65
N ALA A 187 3.76 -2.34 22.81
CA ALA A 187 4.07 -3.49 21.99
C ALA A 187 3.02 -4.58 22.29
N PRO A 188 2.35 -5.15 21.27
CA PRO A 188 1.46 -6.26 21.53
C PRO A 188 2.27 -7.46 22.01
N GLU A 189 1.70 -8.25 22.92
CA GLU A 189 2.34 -9.50 23.35
C GLU A 189 2.29 -10.51 22.19
N TYR A 190 3.46 -10.94 21.75
CA TYR A 190 3.60 -11.92 20.69
C TYR A 190 3.75 -13.33 21.27
N PRO A 191 3.23 -14.37 20.58
CA PRO A 191 3.56 -15.74 20.94
C PRO A 191 5.08 -15.96 20.86
N ASP A 192 5.60 -16.93 21.62
CA ASP A 192 7.00 -17.33 21.45
C ASP A 192 7.20 -17.98 20.08
N LEU A 193 7.88 -17.26 19.19
CA LEU A 193 8.29 -17.73 17.86
C LEU A 193 9.78 -18.10 17.83
N GLY A 194 10.52 -17.87 18.91
CA GLY A 194 11.99 -17.93 18.96
C GLY A 194 12.71 -16.75 18.30
N ALA A 195 11.97 -15.72 17.84
CA ALA A 195 12.46 -14.45 17.30
C ALA A 195 11.32 -13.41 17.29
N PRO A 196 11.61 -12.09 17.27
CA PRO A 196 10.58 -11.06 17.07
C PRO A 196 9.83 -11.27 15.74
N PRO A 197 8.49 -11.18 15.72
CA PRO A 197 7.71 -11.52 14.54
C PRO A 197 7.87 -10.52 13.40
N PHE A 198 7.94 -9.22 13.71
CA PHE A 198 7.95 -8.13 12.75
C PHE A 198 9.21 -7.27 12.88
N GLU A 199 10.37 -7.90 12.75
CA GLU A 199 11.65 -7.17 12.61
C GLU A 199 11.53 -6.06 11.56
N PRO A 200 12.23 -4.91 11.69
CA PRO A 200 12.17 -3.82 10.72
C PRO A 200 12.34 -4.29 9.28
N ASP A 201 11.63 -3.65 8.35
CA ASP A 201 11.71 -3.98 6.94
C ASP A 201 13.17 -3.94 6.44
N PRO A 202 13.60 -4.95 5.65
CA PRO A 202 14.91 -4.91 5.03
C PRO A 202 15.02 -3.70 4.09
N ALA A 203 16.20 -3.10 4.02
CA ALA A 203 16.48 -2.08 3.02
C ALA A 203 16.46 -2.73 1.62
N VAL A 204 15.34 -2.58 0.92
CA VAL A 204 15.20 -3.04 -0.47
C VAL A 204 15.48 -1.86 -1.39
N GLU A 205 16.60 -1.91 -2.11
CA GLU A 205 16.91 -0.92 -3.14
C GLU A 205 15.88 -1.03 -4.26
N ALA A 206 15.16 0.07 -4.53
CA ALA A 206 14.27 0.10 -5.67
C ALA A 206 15.10 -0.13 -6.95
N PRO A 207 14.63 -0.96 -7.89
CA PRO A 207 15.29 -1.12 -9.17
C PRO A 207 15.52 0.25 -9.80
N ALA A 208 16.68 0.45 -10.43
CA ALA A 208 16.96 1.68 -11.17
C ALA A 208 15.80 1.94 -12.15
N ALA A 209 15.20 3.13 -12.09
CA ALA A 209 14.03 3.46 -12.88
C ALA A 209 14.33 3.35 -14.38
N VAL A 210 13.86 2.28 -15.01
CA VAL A 210 13.90 2.09 -16.46
C VAL A 210 12.62 2.66 -17.03
N ARG A 211 12.74 3.58 -18.00
CA ARG A 211 11.57 4.06 -18.72
C ARG A 211 10.97 2.89 -19.52
N PRO A 212 9.71 2.49 -19.25
CA PRO A 212 9.09 1.37 -19.94
C PRO A 212 9.01 1.60 -21.45
N THR A 213 9.29 0.57 -22.25
CA THR A 213 9.16 0.63 -23.72
C THR A 213 7.71 0.86 -24.14
N ALA A 214 7.51 1.56 -25.26
CA ALA A 214 6.19 1.69 -25.88
C ALA A 214 5.84 0.50 -26.81
N ASP A 215 6.85 -0.30 -27.17
CA ASP A 215 6.73 -1.49 -28.02
C ASP A 215 7.43 -2.68 -27.34
N PRO A 216 6.68 -3.51 -26.58
CA PRO A 216 7.23 -4.69 -25.93
C PRO A 216 7.80 -5.71 -26.92
N ALA A 217 7.15 -5.94 -28.07
CA ALA A 217 7.58 -6.96 -29.02
C ALA A 217 9.00 -6.66 -29.55
N ALA A 218 9.24 -5.40 -29.93
CA ALA A 218 10.56 -4.95 -30.36
C ALA A 218 11.61 -5.00 -29.22
N ALA A 219 11.20 -4.67 -27.99
CA ALA A 219 12.11 -4.68 -26.85
C ALA A 219 12.53 -6.09 -26.41
N PHE A 220 11.67 -7.10 -26.57
CA PHE A 220 12.00 -8.47 -26.17
C PHE A 220 12.73 -9.26 -27.27
N VAL A 221 12.47 -8.99 -28.55
CA VAL A 221 13.11 -9.74 -29.66
C VAL A 221 14.62 -9.51 -29.72
N VAL A 222 15.12 -8.33 -29.33
CA VAL A 222 16.57 -8.05 -29.26
C VAL A 222 17.28 -8.89 -28.20
N HIS A 223 16.53 -9.46 -27.26
CA HIS A 223 17.02 -10.38 -26.23
C HIS A 223 16.67 -11.85 -26.53
N GLY A 224 16.19 -12.15 -27.74
CA GLY A 224 15.86 -13.51 -28.17
C GLY A 224 14.53 -14.06 -27.62
N VAL A 225 13.67 -13.19 -27.07
CA VAL A 225 12.34 -13.56 -26.59
C VAL A 225 11.29 -13.08 -27.58
N GLN A 226 10.61 -14.03 -28.25
CA GLN A 226 9.54 -13.73 -29.17
C GLN A 226 8.20 -13.67 -28.44
N LEU A 227 7.51 -12.53 -28.52
CA LEU A 227 6.14 -12.39 -28.04
C LEU A 227 5.16 -12.55 -29.20
N ALA A 228 4.13 -13.38 -29.03
CA ALA A 228 3.07 -13.59 -30.01
C ALA A 228 1.86 -12.72 -29.67
N GLU A 229 1.24 -12.06 -30.65
CA GLU A 229 -0.07 -11.37 -30.48
C GLU A 229 -0.14 -10.37 -29.30
N VAL A 230 0.86 -9.50 -29.18
CA VAL A 230 0.90 -8.47 -28.13
C VAL A 230 -0.29 -7.51 -28.27
N SER A 231 -1.16 -7.49 -27.27
CA SER A 231 -2.35 -6.62 -27.20
C SER A 231 -2.12 -5.50 -26.19
N ARG A 232 -2.48 -4.26 -26.53
CA ARG A 232 -2.35 -3.07 -25.67
C ARG A 232 -3.68 -2.73 -25.00
N HIS A 233 -3.64 -2.37 -23.72
CA HIS A 233 -4.79 -1.93 -22.92
C HIS A 233 -4.47 -0.60 -22.26
N ASP A 234 -5.24 0.45 -22.56
CA ASP A 234 -5.07 1.80 -21.99
C ASP A 234 -6.03 2.03 -20.82
N GLY A 235 -5.67 2.90 -19.88
CA GLY A 235 -6.54 3.32 -18.78
C GLY A 235 -6.77 2.27 -17.68
N VAL A 236 -6.06 1.13 -17.71
CA VAL A 236 -6.19 0.07 -16.70
C VAL A 236 -5.34 0.38 -15.46
N LEU A 237 -4.12 0.89 -15.66
CA LEU A 237 -3.22 1.19 -14.54
C LEU A 237 -3.69 2.41 -13.75
N ALA A 238 -3.36 2.47 -12.46
CA ALA A 238 -3.77 3.55 -11.54
C ALA A 238 -3.39 4.96 -12.04
N HIS A 239 -2.25 5.09 -12.73
CA HIS A 239 -1.78 6.33 -13.34
C HIS A 239 -2.28 6.55 -14.78
N GLY A 240 -3.25 5.76 -15.25
CA GLY A 240 -3.88 5.84 -16.58
C GLY A 240 -3.00 5.35 -17.74
N GLY A 241 -1.80 4.85 -17.49
CA GLY A 241 -0.89 4.36 -18.53
C GLY A 241 -1.26 2.96 -19.05
N PRO A 242 -0.62 2.54 -20.16
CA PRO A 242 -0.94 1.26 -20.79
C PRO A 242 -0.33 0.08 -20.04
N LEU A 243 -0.92 -1.09 -20.23
CA LEU A 243 -0.27 -2.39 -20.06
C LEU A 243 -0.44 -3.22 -21.33
N TRP A 244 0.32 -4.30 -21.46
CA TRP A 244 0.18 -5.24 -22.58
C TRP A 244 -0.10 -6.66 -22.13
N THR A 245 -0.75 -7.45 -22.98
CA THR A 245 -0.95 -8.88 -22.75
C THR A 245 -0.51 -9.73 -23.92
N VAL A 246 -0.05 -10.93 -23.62
CA VAL A 246 0.42 -11.94 -24.57
C VAL A 246 -0.27 -13.26 -24.24
N PRO A 247 -0.94 -13.96 -25.17
CA PRO A 247 -1.40 -15.31 -24.94
C PRO A 247 -0.21 -16.25 -24.70
N VAL A 248 -0.37 -17.23 -23.80
CA VAL A 248 0.65 -18.22 -23.49
C VAL A 248 0.01 -19.57 -23.17
N PRO A 249 0.57 -20.70 -23.64
CA PRO A 249 0.13 -22.01 -23.17
C PRO A 249 0.32 -22.13 -21.65
N PRO A 250 -0.72 -22.55 -20.89
CA PRO A 250 -0.63 -22.73 -19.44
C PRO A 250 0.45 -23.74 -19.00
N GLY A 251 0.73 -23.83 -17.70
CA GLY A 251 1.72 -24.76 -17.15
C GLY A 251 3.20 -24.36 -17.37
N ASP A 252 4.08 -25.31 -17.73
CA ASP A 252 5.55 -25.06 -17.82
C ASP A 252 5.91 -23.98 -18.84
N GLU A 253 5.15 -23.85 -19.93
CA GLU A 253 5.42 -22.83 -20.95
C GLU A 253 5.15 -21.41 -20.46
N ALA A 254 4.02 -21.20 -19.78
CA ALA A 254 3.70 -19.98 -19.06
C ALA A 254 4.79 -19.63 -18.03
N ALA A 255 5.17 -20.60 -17.19
CA ALA A 255 6.23 -20.42 -16.20
C ALA A 255 7.58 -20.06 -16.83
N ARG A 256 7.95 -20.75 -17.92
CA ARG A 256 9.19 -20.49 -18.66
C ARG A 256 9.22 -19.09 -19.25
N LEU A 257 8.15 -18.65 -19.91
CA LEU A 257 8.07 -17.30 -20.49
C LEU A 257 8.11 -16.23 -19.38
N TRP A 258 7.38 -16.44 -18.28
CA TRP A 258 7.42 -15.56 -17.12
C TRP A 258 8.86 -15.37 -16.60
N ALA A 259 9.62 -16.46 -16.43
CA ALA A 259 11.02 -16.36 -15.97
C ALA A 259 11.94 -15.65 -16.97
N GLN A 260 11.75 -15.86 -18.28
CA GLN A 260 12.51 -15.16 -19.31
C GLN A 260 12.28 -13.64 -19.23
N ILE A 261 11.02 -13.22 -19.12
CA ILE A 261 10.66 -11.80 -19.05
C ILE A 261 11.10 -11.17 -17.72
N ARG A 262 10.94 -11.87 -16.59
CA ARG A 262 11.42 -11.39 -15.28
C ARG A 262 12.89 -11.01 -15.33
N ASN A 263 13.72 -11.85 -15.95
CA ASN A 263 15.16 -11.60 -16.04
C ASN A 263 15.51 -10.38 -16.92
N LEU A 264 14.57 -9.94 -17.77
CA LEU A 264 14.71 -8.78 -18.64
C LEU A 264 14.04 -7.51 -18.09
N PHE A 265 13.46 -7.58 -16.88
CA PHE A 265 12.85 -6.42 -16.22
C PHE A 265 13.83 -5.24 -16.06
N PRO A 266 15.11 -5.44 -15.65
CA PRO A 266 16.08 -4.34 -15.53
C PRO A 266 16.45 -3.65 -16.86
N GLN A 267 16.06 -4.21 -18.01
CA GLN A 267 16.30 -3.62 -19.33
C GLN A 267 15.03 -3.03 -19.94
N THR A 268 13.86 -3.53 -19.56
CA THR A 268 12.58 -3.21 -20.22
C THR A 268 11.62 -2.39 -19.37
N GLY A 269 11.74 -2.44 -18.04
CA GLY A 269 10.78 -1.85 -17.11
C GLY A 269 9.41 -2.52 -17.10
N LEU A 270 9.27 -3.71 -17.71
CA LEU A 270 8.01 -4.45 -17.82
C LEU A 270 8.04 -5.71 -16.95
N TRP A 271 7.21 -5.74 -15.92
CA TRP A 271 7.09 -6.92 -15.04
C TRP A 271 6.07 -7.92 -15.59
N PRO A 272 6.39 -9.23 -15.66
CA PRO A 272 5.45 -10.24 -16.11
C PRO A 272 4.49 -10.67 -14.98
N VAL A 273 3.21 -10.82 -15.30
CA VAL A 273 2.18 -11.38 -14.40
C VAL A 273 1.31 -12.34 -15.19
N LEU A 274 1.25 -13.60 -14.77
CA LEU A 274 0.29 -14.55 -15.33
C LEU A 274 -1.11 -14.20 -14.83
N ILE A 275 -2.07 -14.12 -15.74
CA ILE A 275 -3.46 -13.74 -15.42
C ILE A 275 -4.45 -14.73 -16.02
N THR A 276 -5.62 -14.82 -15.42
CA THR A 276 -6.76 -15.57 -15.97
C THR A 276 -7.71 -14.61 -16.68
N ALA A 277 -8.75 -15.15 -17.32
CA ALA A 277 -9.86 -14.33 -17.81
C ALA A 277 -10.59 -13.57 -16.68
N ARG A 278 -10.62 -14.11 -15.45
CA ARG A 278 -11.35 -13.52 -14.33
C ARG A 278 -10.63 -12.35 -13.68
N THR A 279 -9.30 -12.28 -13.80
CA THR A 279 -8.49 -11.17 -13.28
C THR A 279 -9.01 -9.81 -13.76
N TRP A 280 -9.56 -9.73 -14.98
CA TRP A 280 -10.15 -8.52 -15.54
C TRP A 280 -11.34 -7.95 -14.75
N HIS A 281 -12.03 -8.78 -13.95
CA HIS A 281 -13.10 -8.32 -13.07
C HIS A 281 -12.60 -7.58 -11.83
N ARG A 282 -11.30 -7.64 -11.56
CA ARG A 282 -10.70 -7.13 -10.32
C ARG A 282 -9.62 -6.10 -10.55
N ILE A 283 -9.38 -5.67 -11.79
CA ILE A 283 -8.38 -4.64 -12.11
C ILE A 283 -9.05 -3.43 -12.75
N GLY A 284 -8.49 -2.25 -12.51
CA GLY A 284 -8.89 -1.01 -13.19
C GLY A 284 -10.13 -0.27 -12.66
N GLY A 285 -10.72 -0.64 -11.51
CA GLY A 285 -11.91 0.08 -11.01
C GLY A 285 -12.34 -0.15 -9.56
N ASP A 286 -12.14 -1.35 -9.02
CA ASP A 286 -12.81 -1.75 -7.77
C ASP A 286 -11.90 -1.77 -6.52
N GLY A 287 -10.58 -1.64 -6.66
CA GLY A 287 -9.60 -1.87 -5.58
C GLY A 287 -9.34 -0.72 -4.61
N GLY A 288 -10.17 0.32 -4.60
CA GLY A 288 -9.84 1.54 -3.88
C GLY A 288 -8.61 2.24 -4.50
N VAL A 289 -8.45 3.52 -4.22
CA VAL A 289 -7.53 4.38 -4.98
C VAL A 289 -6.35 4.76 -4.12
N GLU A 290 -5.30 3.98 -4.20
CA GLU A 290 -4.02 4.36 -3.64
C GLU A 290 -3.02 4.47 -4.78
N ASP A 291 -2.40 5.64 -4.91
CA ASP A 291 -1.47 5.96 -5.99
C ASP A 291 -0.06 5.66 -5.50
N PRO A 292 0.65 4.71 -6.12
CA PRO A 292 2.01 4.36 -5.72
C PRO A 292 2.99 5.54 -5.76
N ALA A 293 2.70 6.60 -6.51
CA ALA A 293 3.52 7.81 -6.60
C ALA A 293 3.65 8.57 -5.27
N LEU A 294 2.72 8.35 -4.32
CA LEU A 294 2.77 8.97 -2.99
C LEU A 294 3.68 8.23 -2.00
N TRP A 295 4.15 7.02 -2.33
CA TRP A 295 4.90 6.18 -1.40
C TRP A 295 6.39 6.49 -1.44
N THR A 296 6.79 7.59 -0.82
CA THR A 296 8.21 7.91 -0.68
C THR A 296 8.86 7.00 0.35
N GLY A 297 9.66 6.04 -0.11
CA GLY A 297 10.24 4.97 0.71
C GLY A 297 9.48 3.64 0.68
N GLY A 298 8.28 3.61 0.07
CA GLY A 298 7.36 2.46 0.11
C GLY A 298 6.61 2.36 1.46
N PRO A 299 5.41 1.76 1.49
CA PRO A 299 4.74 1.45 2.76
C PRO A 299 5.56 0.44 3.58
N ASP A 300 5.49 0.58 4.91
CA ASP A 300 6.22 -0.24 5.88
C ASP A 300 5.47 -1.54 6.17
N GLY A 301 6.03 -2.67 5.73
CA GLY A 301 5.43 -3.99 5.89
C GLY A 301 5.39 -4.46 7.34
N ALA A 302 6.39 -4.11 8.16
CA ALA A 302 6.40 -4.47 9.57
C ALA A 302 5.28 -3.74 10.32
N ALA A 303 5.10 -2.44 10.05
CA ALA A 303 4.02 -1.65 10.64
C ALA A 303 2.64 -2.18 10.20
N TRP A 304 2.47 -2.49 8.90
CA TRP A 304 1.24 -3.10 8.38
C TRP A 304 0.91 -4.41 9.11
N LEU A 305 1.87 -5.31 9.24
CA LEU A 305 1.70 -6.60 9.92
C LEU A 305 1.40 -6.45 11.42
N GLU A 306 2.02 -5.48 12.09
CA GLU A 306 1.74 -5.21 13.50
C GLU A 306 0.30 -4.70 13.70
N ARG A 307 -0.19 -3.87 12.78
CA ARG A 307 -1.60 -3.42 12.79
C ARG A 307 -2.55 -4.59 12.59
N GLU A 308 -2.33 -5.42 11.57
CA GLU A 308 -3.17 -6.60 11.33
C GLU A 308 -3.15 -7.57 12.52
N TYR A 309 -2.00 -7.73 13.18
CA TYR A 309 -1.89 -8.53 14.40
C TYR A 309 -2.75 -7.96 15.54
N ARG A 310 -2.67 -6.65 15.79
CA ARG A 310 -3.50 -5.99 16.82
C ARG A 310 -4.98 -6.12 16.50
N SER A 311 -5.37 -5.89 15.25
CA SER A 311 -6.76 -6.04 14.79
C SER A 311 -7.29 -7.46 15.02
N TYR A 312 -6.51 -8.47 14.61
CA TYR A 312 -6.87 -9.86 14.79
C TYR A 312 -7.02 -10.24 16.27
N THR A 313 -6.03 -9.92 17.12
CA THR A 313 -6.03 -10.25 18.55
C THR A 313 -7.02 -9.43 19.39
N ALA A 314 -7.47 -8.28 18.90
CA ALA A 314 -8.56 -7.53 19.53
C ALA A 314 -9.92 -8.24 19.39
N HIS A 315 -10.08 -9.10 18.39
CA HIS A 315 -11.34 -9.78 18.05
C HIS A 315 -11.30 -11.29 18.27
N ASN A 316 -10.14 -11.86 18.59
CA ASN A 316 -9.96 -13.30 18.73
C ASN A 316 -9.12 -13.59 19.97
N ASP A 317 -9.60 -14.53 20.79
CA ASP A 317 -8.94 -14.89 22.05
C ASP A 317 -7.58 -15.56 21.85
N ASP A 318 -7.38 -16.29 20.74
CA ASP A 318 -6.17 -17.06 20.45
C ASP A 318 -5.78 -17.07 18.96
N LEU A 319 -4.48 -17.22 18.70
CA LEU A 319 -3.94 -17.53 17.37
C LEU A 319 -4.08 -19.03 17.07
N PRO A 320 -4.39 -19.43 15.82
CA PRO A 320 -4.49 -20.84 15.43
C PRO A 320 -3.11 -21.52 15.40
N ARG A 321 -2.63 -21.95 16.56
CA ARG A 321 -1.35 -22.64 16.77
C ARG A 321 -1.55 -24.14 16.95
N ALA A 322 -0.53 -24.92 16.59
CA ALA A 322 -0.51 -26.37 16.83
C ALA A 322 0.82 -26.78 17.47
N GLU A 323 0.76 -27.39 18.65
CA GLU A 323 1.94 -27.93 19.32
C GLU A 323 2.46 -29.19 18.61
N GLY A 324 3.77 -29.43 18.68
CA GLY A 324 4.38 -30.68 18.20
C GLY A 324 4.49 -30.83 16.68
N VAL A 325 4.16 -29.80 15.90
CA VAL A 325 4.40 -29.81 14.44
C VAL A 325 5.90 -29.74 14.16
N GLU A 326 6.45 -30.80 13.57
CA GLU A 326 7.84 -30.82 13.13
C GLU A 326 8.01 -29.93 11.89
N LEU A 327 8.91 -28.95 12.00
CA LEU A 327 9.25 -28.04 10.90
C LEU A 327 10.41 -28.62 10.12
N ILE A 328 10.08 -29.25 8.99
CA ILE A 328 11.05 -29.88 8.11
C ILE A 328 11.27 -28.92 6.94
N GLY A 329 12.45 -28.34 6.84
CA GLY A 329 12.79 -27.48 5.70
C GLY A 329 12.72 -28.27 4.39
N LEU A 330 11.69 -28.04 3.58
CA LEU A 330 11.46 -28.81 2.35
C LEU A 330 12.47 -28.43 1.27
N GLN A 331 13.01 -29.43 0.57
CA GLN A 331 14.02 -29.26 -0.50
C GLN A 331 13.49 -28.38 -1.64
N ARG A 332 14.39 -27.69 -2.36
CA ARG A 332 14.01 -26.90 -3.55
C ARG A 332 13.34 -27.82 -4.56
N THR A 333 12.07 -27.57 -4.83
CA THR A 333 11.37 -28.09 -6.01
C THR A 333 11.80 -27.27 -7.23
N HIS A 334 11.74 -27.86 -8.42
CA HIS A 334 11.94 -27.10 -9.66
C HIS A 334 10.63 -26.35 -9.94
N TRP A 335 10.57 -25.07 -9.59
CA TRP A 335 9.34 -24.25 -9.58
C TRP A 335 8.41 -24.39 -10.78
N ARG A 336 8.93 -24.59 -11.99
CA ARG A 336 8.08 -24.75 -13.18
C ARG A 336 7.24 -26.03 -13.13
N GLN A 337 7.77 -27.07 -12.51
CA GLN A 337 7.02 -28.29 -12.24
C GLN A 337 5.94 -28.04 -11.19
N THR A 338 6.30 -27.41 -10.07
CA THR A 338 5.32 -27.04 -9.02
C THR A 338 4.23 -26.12 -9.57
N TRP A 339 4.59 -25.19 -10.45
CA TRP A 339 3.65 -24.33 -11.16
C TRP A 339 2.72 -25.15 -12.06
N ALA A 340 3.25 -26.06 -12.87
CA ALA A 340 2.44 -26.90 -13.76
C ALA A 340 1.49 -27.83 -12.99
N GLU A 341 1.88 -28.28 -11.79
CA GLU A 341 1.02 -29.05 -10.88
C GLU A 341 -0.07 -28.16 -10.25
N MET A 342 0.22 -26.89 -9.96
CA MET A 342 -0.73 -25.92 -9.40
C MET A 342 -1.74 -25.41 -10.44
N ASP A 343 -1.31 -25.19 -11.68
CA ASP A 343 -2.12 -24.76 -12.81
C ASP A 343 -2.60 -25.95 -13.65
N ASP A 344 -2.95 -27.06 -13.00
CA ASP A 344 -3.39 -28.30 -13.66
C ASP A 344 -4.67 -28.12 -14.51
N THR A 345 -5.51 -27.17 -14.11
CA THR A 345 -6.71 -26.73 -14.82
C THR A 345 -6.43 -25.75 -15.96
N GLY A 346 -5.19 -25.28 -16.11
CA GLY A 346 -4.72 -24.46 -17.22
C GLY A 346 -5.42 -23.11 -17.34
N ARG A 347 -5.61 -22.39 -16.23
CA ARG A 347 -6.37 -21.13 -16.18
C ARG A 347 -5.53 -19.90 -16.48
N PHE A 348 -4.21 -19.99 -16.28
CA PHE A 348 -3.28 -18.88 -16.51
C PHE A 348 -2.79 -18.86 -17.96
N ASP A 349 -3.69 -18.50 -18.88
CA ASP A 349 -3.50 -18.54 -20.34
C ASP A 349 -2.93 -17.25 -20.94
N ARG A 350 -2.66 -16.24 -20.11
CA ARG A 350 -2.18 -14.93 -20.54
C ARG A 350 -1.09 -14.41 -19.62
N LEU A 351 -0.16 -13.69 -20.22
CA LEU A 351 0.90 -12.96 -19.53
C LEU A 351 0.69 -11.46 -19.73
N ALA A 352 0.40 -10.75 -18.64
CA ALA A 352 0.41 -9.29 -18.60
C ALA A 352 1.85 -8.78 -18.44
N LEU A 353 2.17 -7.70 -19.15
CA LEU A 353 3.42 -6.97 -19.11
C LEU A 353 3.12 -5.59 -18.53
N VAL A 354 3.44 -5.41 -17.25
CA VAL A 354 3.06 -4.25 -16.45
C VAL A 354 4.25 -3.29 -16.33
N PRO A 355 4.17 -2.07 -16.90
CA PRO A 355 5.06 -0.97 -16.56
C PRO A 355 5.09 -0.73 -15.06
N THR A 356 6.25 -0.89 -14.44
CA THR A 356 6.39 -0.63 -13.01
C THR A 356 7.81 -0.24 -12.65
N PRO A 357 8.01 0.71 -11.71
CA PRO A 357 9.33 0.98 -11.16
C PRO A 357 9.85 -0.14 -10.26
N ALA A 358 8.96 -0.99 -9.71
CA ALA A 358 9.36 -2.15 -8.92
C ALA A 358 8.32 -3.29 -8.94
N PRO A 359 8.73 -4.56 -8.82
CA PRO A 359 7.81 -5.71 -8.89
C PRO A 359 6.69 -5.70 -7.83
N TRP A 360 6.98 -5.22 -6.62
CA TRP A 360 6.02 -5.19 -5.51
C TRP A 360 4.89 -4.15 -5.68
N TYR A 361 5.00 -3.20 -6.60
CA TYR A 361 3.93 -2.23 -6.89
C TYR A 361 2.84 -2.76 -7.81
N VAL A 362 3.03 -3.93 -8.41
CA VAL A 362 2.17 -4.46 -9.47
C VAL A 362 0.70 -4.55 -9.06
N PRO A 363 0.31 -5.13 -7.91
CA PRO A 363 -1.11 -5.20 -7.54
C PRO A 363 -1.74 -3.81 -7.38
N ALA A 364 -1.02 -2.86 -6.79
CA ALA A 364 -1.48 -1.49 -6.62
C ALA A 364 -1.65 -0.75 -7.96
N LEU A 365 -0.68 -0.89 -8.86
CA LEU A 365 -0.75 -0.30 -10.19
C LEU A 365 -1.91 -0.87 -11.00
N LEU A 366 -2.19 -2.17 -10.88
CA LEU A 366 -3.34 -2.80 -11.51
C LEU A 366 -4.67 -2.42 -10.84
N GLN A 367 -4.64 -1.79 -9.66
CA GLN A 367 -5.82 -1.62 -8.80
C GLN A 367 -6.50 -2.97 -8.53
N TRP A 368 -5.69 -4.02 -8.32
CA TRP A 368 -6.16 -5.38 -8.12
C TRP A 368 -6.92 -5.50 -6.79
N SER A 369 -8.18 -5.93 -6.86
CA SER A 369 -9.12 -5.98 -5.73
C SER A 369 -9.47 -7.39 -5.26
N GLY A 370 -8.59 -8.37 -5.51
CA GLY A 370 -8.90 -9.77 -5.20
C GLY A 370 -8.93 -10.11 -3.70
N ALA A 371 -8.41 -9.22 -2.84
CA ALA A 371 -8.46 -9.36 -1.38
C ALA A 371 -9.49 -8.40 -0.73
N VAL A 372 -10.49 -7.94 -1.49
CA VAL A 372 -11.44 -6.89 -1.06
C VAL A 372 -12.25 -7.27 0.19
N ASN A 373 -12.55 -8.54 0.40
CA ASN A 373 -13.29 -8.99 1.59
C ASN A 373 -12.48 -8.86 2.89
N TYR A 374 -11.18 -8.61 2.77
CA TYR A 374 -10.24 -8.38 3.86
C TYR A 374 -9.74 -6.93 3.89
N ASP A 375 -10.36 -6.04 3.10
CA ASP A 375 -10.00 -4.62 3.00
C ASP A 375 -8.51 -4.36 2.69
N ILE A 376 -7.82 -5.32 2.06
CA ILE A 376 -6.41 -5.18 1.70
C ILE A 376 -6.31 -4.31 0.44
N THR A 377 -5.78 -3.11 0.63
CA THR A 377 -5.59 -2.15 -0.44
C THR A 377 -4.29 -2.38 -1.21
N GLY A 378 -4.09 -1.61 -2.29
CA GLY A 378 -2.84 -1.61 -3.05
C GLY A 378 -1.60 -1.32 -2.19
N SER A 379 -1.68 -0.41 -1.20
CA SER A 379 -0.57 -0.17 -0.26
C SER A 379 -0.31 -1.37 0.63
N GLY A 380 -1.36 -2.02 1.14
CA GLY A 380 -1.23 -3.23 1.97
C GLY A 380 -0.50 -4.34 1.22
N HIS A 381 -0.93 -4.63 -0.02
CA HIS A 381 -0.21 -5.55 -0.89
C HIS A 381 1.24 -5.11 -1.11
N THR A 382 1.47 -3.84 -1.41
CA THR A 382 2.82 -3.32 -1.67
C THR A 382 3.73 -3.45 -0.44
N ALA A 383 3.23 -3.19 0.76
CA ALA A 383 3.99 -3.22 2.01
C ALA A 383 4.52 -4.64 2.27
N VAL A 384 3.62 -5.62 2.24
CA VAL A 384 3.94 -7.02 2.47
C VAL A 384 4.83 -7.57 1.34
N LEU A 385 4.54 -7.25 0.09
CA LEU A 385 5.32 -7.74 -1.05
C LEU A 385 6.72 -7.13 -1.10
N ARG A 386 6.89 -5.84 -0.76
CA ARG A 386 8.22 -5.20 -0.67
C ARG A 386 9.05 -5.86 0.44
N ARG A 387 8.44 -6.07 1.61
CA ARG A 387 9.07 -6.77 2.73
C ARG A 387 9.51 -8.19 2.33
N TRP A 388 8.64 -8.97 1.71
CA TRP A 388 8.96 -10.34 1.28
C TRP A 388 9.92 -10.40 0.10
N ALA A 389 9.95 -9.40 -0.78
CA ALA A 389 10.99 -9.28 -1.79
C ALA A 389 12.38 -9.14 -1.14
N GLY A 390 12.49 -8.34 -0.07
CA GLY A 390 13.75 -8.19 0.67
C GLY A 390 14.12 -9.39 1.55
N LYS A 391 13.14 -10.06 2.18
CA LYS A 391 13.39 -11.20 3.08
C LYS A 391 13.61 -12.51 2.34
N PHE A 392 12.86 -12.74 1.26
CA PHE A 392 12.71 -14.06 0.64
C PHE A 392 12.91 -14.07 -0.88
N ASP A 393 13.20 -12.93 -1.50
CA ASP A 393 13.13 -12.74 -2.96
C ASP A 393 11.79 -13.29 -3.49
N ALA A 394 10.70 -12.89 -2.84
CA ALA A 394 9.32 -13.23 -3.21
C ALA A 394 8.74 -12.17 -4.15
N HIS A 395 8.21 -12.60 -5.30
CA HIS A 395 7.67 -11.69 -6.32
C HIS A 395 6.34 -12.22 -6.87
N VAL A 396 5.43 -11.32 -7.21
CA VAL A 396 4.15 -11.67 -7.85
C VAL A 396 4.43 -12.38 -9.17
N ALA A 397 3.98 -13.63 -9.26
CA ALA A 397 4.02 -14.43 -10.46
C ALA A 397 2.67 -14.41 -11.18
N ALA A 398 1.56 -14.46 -10.45
CA ALA A 398 0.23 -14.54 -11.03
C ALA A 398 -0.87 -13.93 -10.17
N LEU A 399 -1.95 -13.51 -10.83
CA LEU A 399 -3.17 -12.97 -10.22
C LEU A 399 -4.42 -13.57 -10.87
N ASP A 400 -5.38 -13.98 -10.05
CA ASP A 400 -6.75 -14.35 -10.45
C ASP A 400 -7.75 -13.30 -9.92
N ASP A 401 -9.04 -13.60 -9.86
CA ASP A 401 -10.07 -12.74 -9.23
C ASP A 401 -10.03 -12.72 -7.69
N GLU A 402 -9.41 -13.71 -7.05
CA GLU A 402 -9.40 -13.84 -5.59
C GLU A 402 -8.11 -14.54 -5.09
N SER A 403 -7.13 -14.74 -5.97
CA SER A 403 -5.88 -15.42 -5.62
C SER A 403 -4.65 -14.72 -6.17
N MET A 404 -3.58 -14.78 -5.39
CA MET A 404 -2.25 -14.29 -5.75
C MET A 404 -1.22 -15.41 -5.56
N VAL A 405 -0.40 -15.61 -6.59
CA VAL A 405 0.70 -16.57 -6.54
C VAL A 405 2.03 -15.83 -6.56
N LEU A 406 2.90 -16.13 -5.59
CA LEU A 406 4.25 -15.60 -5.51
C LEU A 406 5.27 -16.67 -5.88
N ARG A 407 6.29 -16.25 -6.64
CA ARG A 407 7.53 -17.01 -6.82
C ARG A 407 8.53 -16.58 -5.75
N VAL A 408 9.03 -17.53 -4.95
CA VAL A 408 9.96 -17.29 -3.84
C VAL A 408 11.28 -18.01 -4.07
N THR A 409 12.38 -17.28 -4.29
CA THR A 409 13.67 -17.93 -4.60
C THR A 409 14.52 -18.23 -3.37
N GLN A 410 14.27 -17.55 -2.25
CA GLN A 410 14.93 -17.73 -0.95
C GLN A 410 13.92 -17.98 0.19
N PRO A 411 13.15 -19.09 0.15
CA PRO A 411 12.15 -19.37 1.18
C PRO A 411 12.81 -19.62 2.55
N PRO A 412 12.11 -19.34 3.67
CA PRO A 412 12.60 -19.55 5.01
C PRO A 412 12.94 -21.02 5.26
N ARG A 413 14.07 -21.27 5.93
CA ARG A 413 14.62 -22.63 6.15
C ARG A 413 14.75 -23.03 7.61
N LEU A 414 14.86 -22.06 8.51
CA LEU A 414 15.07 -22.29 9.93
C LEU A 414 13.73 -22.18 10.67
N PRO A 415 13.45 -23.04 11.67
CA PRO A 415 12.18 -23.06 12.37
C PRO A 415 11.68 -21.69 12.86
N PRO A 416 12.50 -20.82 13.49
CA PRO A 416 12.04 -19.47 13.90
C PRO A 416 11.63 -18.60 12.70
N ALA A 417 12.41 -18.62 11.61
CA ALA A 417 12.12 -17.86 10.40
C ALA A 417 10.88 -18.40 9.67
N MET A 418 10.66 -19.71 9.68
CA MET A 418 9.46 -20.33 9.10
C MET A 418 8.20 -19.95 9.88
N ARG A 419 8.26 -19.93 11.22
CA ARG A 419 7.14 -19.48 12.07
C ARG A 419 6.84 -17.99 11.92
N SER A 420 7.87 -17.16 11.89
CA SER A 420 7.72 -15.72 11.62
C SER A 420 7.05 -15.51 10.25
N ALA A 421 7.57 -16.12 9.18
CA ALA A 421 6.95 -16.03 7.85
C ALA A 421 5.51 -16.55 7.82
N ALA A 422 5.21 -17.62 8.57
CA ALA A 422 3.85 -18.15 8.67
C ALA A 422 2.88 -17.22 9.40
N LEU A 423 3.32 -16.55 10.46
CA LEU A 423 2.52 -15.52 11.11
C LEU A 423 2.28 -14.35 10.15
N GLU A 424 3.31 -13.88 9.44
CA GLU A 424 3.17 -12.81 8.44
C GLU A 424 2.17 -13.20 7.34
N ALA A 425 2.29 -14.43 6.80
CA ALA A 425 1.41 -14.96 5.77
C ALA A 425 -0.03 -15.16 6.25
N PHE A 426 -0.21 -15.58 7.51
CA PHE A 426 -1.52 -15.70 8.13
C PHE A 426 -2.21 -14.34 8.27
N LEU A 427 -1.49 -13.31 8.72
CA LEU A 427 -2.06 -11.97 8.84
C LEU A 427 -2.37 -11.34 7.48
N TYR A 428 -1.54 -11.63 6.47
CA TYR A 428 -1.80 -11.20 5.10
C TYR A 428 -2.99 -11.92 4.44
N CYS A 429 -3.24 -13.16 4.82
CA CYS A 429 -4.29 -14.00 4.25
C CYS A 429 -4.71 -15.05 5.29
N THR A 430 -5.70 -14.71 6.13
CA THR A 430 -6.13 -15.56 7.24
C THR A 430 -6.69 -16.91 6.75
N ASP A 431 -7.31 -16.92 5.57
CA ASP A 431 -7.81 -18.13 4.89
C ASP A 431 -6.72 -19.16 4.60
N SER A 432 -5.46 -18.74 4.47
CA SER A 432 -4.31 -19.66 4.35
C SER A 432 -4.24 -20.66 5.51
N VAL A 433 -4.75 -20.26 6.68
CA VAL A 433 -4.88 -21.10 7.87
C VAL A 433 -6.32 -21.56 8.09
N LEU A 434 -7.27 -20.63 8.19
CA LEU A 434 -8.64 -20.90 8.65
C LEU A 434 -9.40 -21.83 7.70
N GLN A 435 -9.14 -21.70 6.40
CA GLN A 435 -9.72 -22.56 5.35
C GLN A 435 -8.65 -23.46 4.68
N GLY A 436 -7.40 -23.37 5.12
CA GLY A 436 -6.25 -23.96 4.45
C GLY A 436 -5.47 -24.96 5.30
N SER A 437 -4.40 -24.50 5.95
CA SER A 437 -3.47 -25.37 6.68
C SER A 437 -3.98 -25.83 8.06
N GLY A 438 -4.99 -25.17 8.61
CA GLY A 438 -5.54 -25.43 9.95
C GLY A 438 -4.72 -24.88 11.12
N SER A 439 -3.42 -24.58 10.93
CA SER A 439 -2.62 -23.84 11.90
C SER A 439 -1.47 -23.06 11.25
N ILE A 440 -0.97 -22.04 11.96
CA ILE A 440 0.24 -21.29 11.58
C ILE A 440 1.45 -22.22 11.50
N ASP A 441 1.60 -23.17 12.43
CA ASP A 441 2.71 -24.11 12.43
C ASP A 441 2.67 -25.07 11.21
N ALA A 442 1.46 -25.47 10.76
CA ALA A 442 1.31 -26.23 9.52
C ALA A 442 1.56 -25.36 8.26
N LEU A 443 1.16 -24.08 8.29
CA LEU A 443 1.44 -23.13 7.20
C LEU A 443 2.95 -22.92 7.01
N ALA A 444 3.73 -22.90 8.11
CA ALA A 444 5.17 -22.72 8.08
C ALA A 444 5.91 -23.73 7.18
N ASN A 445 5.45 -24.99 7.16
CA ASN A 445 6.00 -26.00 6.24
C ASN A 445 5.67 -25.69 4.77
N ARG A 446 4.46 -25.19 4.48
CA ARG A 446 4.06 -24.79 3.11
C ARG A 446 4.89 -23.60 2.59
N LEU A 447 5.25 -22.66 3.47
CA LEU A 447 6.09 -21.52 3.08
C LEU A 447 7.57 -21.89 2.86
N GLY A 448 7.98 -23.11 3.20
CA GLY A 448 9.30 -23.64 2.83
C GLY A 448 9.46 -23.92 1.33
N PHE A 449 8.35 -23.94 0.57
CA PHE A 449 8.35 -24.10 -0.87
C PHE A 449 8.60 -22.79 -1.62
N ASP A 450 8.79 -22.94 -2.92
CA ASP A 450 9.23 -21.88 -3.81
C ASP A 450 8.06 -21.22 -4.58
N ILE A 451 6.84 -21.70 -4.32
CA ILE A 451 5.57 -21.07 -4.71
C ILE A 451 4.74 -20.86 -3.46
N TRP A 452 4.29 -19.63 -3.23
CA TRP A 452 3.31 -19.30 -2.19
C TRP A 452 2.00 -18.90 -2.87
N ASN A 453 0.89 -19.47 -2.43
CA ASN A 453 -0.43 -19.18 -2.98
C ASN A 453 -1.32 -18.65 -1.85
N PHE A 454 -1.98 -17.52 -2.14
CA PHE A 454 -2.91 -16.85 -1.24
C PHE A 454 -4.26 -16.76 -1.94
N TRP A 455 -5.32 -17.07 -1.20
CA TRP A 455 -6.70 -17.04 -1.65
C TRP A 455 -7.54 -16.34 -0.58
N TRP A 456 -8.33 -15.36 -1.00
CA TRP A 456 -9.20 -14.58 -0.12
C TRP A 456 -10.65 -14.79 -0.58
N ASP A 457 -11.44 -15.53 0.20
CA ASP A 457 -12.86 -15.80 -0.10
C ASP A 457 -13.73 -14.54 0.01
#